data_AF-A0A816HSN1-F1
#
_entry.id   AF-A0A816HSN1-F1
#
_cell.length_a   1.000
_cell.length_b   1.000
_cell.length_c   1.000
_cell.angle_alpha   90.00
_cell.angle_beta   90.00
_cell.angle_gamma   90.00
#
_symmetry.space_group_name_H-M   'P 1'
#
loop_
_entity.id
_entity.type
_entity.pdbx_description
1 polymer ?
#
loop_
_entity_poly.entity_id
_entity_poly.type
_entity_poly.pdbx_seq_one_letter_code
_entity_poly.pdbx_strand_id
1 'polypeptide(L)'
;MERALLHCDNVYSFKNLKCYGRVCKTHTQSATAYRGFGIPQAILIIENIVEHVASYLKVEPVELRRMNLYAENDSTHFQQILIHWHIPKMWDELVKSSDYYQRMESIRQFNHENHYRKRGIAMNLAKLALGFTRKYMYQASALIHIY
;
A
#
# COMPACT_ATOMS: atom_id res chain seq x y z
N MET A 1 13.28 -8.95 -4.14
CA MET A 1 13.23 -7.74 -4.99
C MET A 1 12.04 -7.77 -5.94
N GLU A 2 11.83 -8.85 -6.71
CA GLU A 2 10.71 -8.98 -7.65
C GLU A 2 9.34 -8.61 -7.05
N ARG A 3 8.97 -9.19 -5.90
CA ARG A 3 7.71 -8.85 -5.22
C ARG A 3 7.61 -7.37 -4.82
N ALA A 4 8.70 -6.72 -4.45
CA ALA A 4 8.68 -5.29 -4.12
C ALA A 4 8.34 -4.45 -5.36
N LEU A 5 8.92 -4.79 -6.52
CA LEU A 5 8.61 -4.10 -7.78
C LEU A 5 7.15 -4.32 -8.20
N LEU A 6 6.64 -5.56 -8.10
CA LEU A 6 5.25 -5.88 -8.44
C LEU A 6 4.20 -5.19 -7.53
N HIS A 7 4.63 -4.61 -6.40
CA HIS A 7 3.74 -3.89 -5.47
C HIS A 7 4.16 -2.43 -5.27
N CYS A 8 5.06 -1.91 -6.10
CA CYS A 8 5.53 -0.52 -6.00
C CYS A 8 4.43 0.50 -6.32
N ASP A 9 3.36 0.06 -6.97
CA ASP A 9 2.16 0.84 -7.29
C ASP A 9 1.17 0.93 -6.11
N ASN A 10 1.26 0.00 -5.15
CA ASN A 10 0.25 -0.20 -4.11
C ASN A 10 -1.18 -0.19 -4.68
N VAL A 11 -2.03 0.78 -4.31
CA VAL A 11 -3.43 0.89 -4.78
C VAL A 11 -3.61 1.95 -5.86
N TYR A 12 -2.53 2.56 -6.35
CA TYR A 12 -2.57 3.74 -7.20
C TYR A 12 -2.34 3.43 -8.67
N SER A 13 -3.15 4.06 -9.53
CA SER A 13 -3.05 3.95 -10.98
C SER A 13 -2.03 4.95 -11.53
N PHE A 14 -0.92 4.44 -12.04
CA PHE A 14 0.10 5.24 -12.72
C PHE A 14 0.02 5.05 -14.22
N LYS A 15 -0.34 6.11 -14.95
CA LYS A 15 -0.33 6.09 -16.43
C LYS A 15 1.06 5.78 -17.00
N ASN A 16 2.09 6.33 -16.36
CA ASN A 16 3.49 6.12 -16.73
C ASN A 16 4.28 5.75 -15.48
N LEU A 17 4.76 4.50 -15.40
CA LEU A 17 5.56 4.02 -14.28
C LEU A 17 6.78 3.27 -14.80
N LYS A 18 7.93 3.59 -14.20
CA LYS A 18 9.19 2.91 -14.48
C LYS A 18 9.88 2.66 -13.14
N CYS A 19 9.98 1.39 -12.75
CA CYS A 19 10.54 0.99 -11.46
C CYS A 19 11.71 0.03 -11.67
N TYR A 20 12.79 0.23 -10.92
CA TYR A 20 13.98 -0.61 -10.94
C TYR A 20 14.38 -1.00 -9.53
N GLY A 21 14.82 -2.24 -9.36
CA GLY A 21 15.32 -2.75 -8.09
C GLY A 21 16.67 -3.42 -8.28
N ARG A 22 17.62 -3.10 -7.40
CA ARG A 22 18.94 -3.74 -7.35
C ARG A 22 19.16 -4.36 -5.98
N VAL A 23 19.50 -5.64 -5.95
CA VAL A 23 19.94 -6.29 -4.70
C VAL A 23 21.43 -6.03 -4.54
N CYS A 24 21.82 -5.47 -3.41
CA CYS A 24 23.21 -5.12 -3.11
C CYS A 24 23.82 -6.17 -2.19
N LYS A 25 25.00 -6.68 -2.54
CA LYS A 25 25.81 -7.53 -1.66
C LYS A 25 26.61 -6.63 -0.72
N THR A 26 26.52 -6.89 0.58
CA THR A 26 27.25 -6.18 1.64
C THR A 26 27.97 -7.17 2.54
N HIS A 27 28.97 -6.71 3.29
CA HIS A 27 29.69 -7.52 4.30
C HIS A 27 28.91 -7.58 5.63
N THR A 28 27.63 -7.92 5.54
CA THR A 28 26.71 -8.07 6.67
C THR A 28 25.99 -9.40 6.55
N GLN A 29 25.22 -9.74 7.57
CA GLN A 29 24.51 -11.01 7.66
C GLN A 29 23.49 -11.08 6.52
N SER A 30 23.37 -12.25 5.89
CA SER A 30 22.49 -12.44 4.74
C SER A 30 21.03 -12.25 5.15
N ALA A 31 20.42 -11.16 4.70
CA ALA A 31 19.01 -10.91 4.93
C ALA A 31 18.18 -11.94 4.16
N THR A 32 17.20 -12.53 4.83
CA THR A 32 16.27 -13.50 4.25
C THR A 32 14.83 -12.95 4.21
N ALA A 33 13.89 -13.78 3.82
CA ALA A 33 12.47 -13.47 3.85
C ALA A 33 12.00 -13.01 5.23
N TYR A 34 11.16 -11.98 5.23
CA TYR A 34 10.34 -11.60 6.38
C TYR A 34 8.88 -11.47 5.93
N ARG A 35 7.94 -11.42 6.87
CA ARG A 35 6.50 -11.33 6.57
C ARG A 35 6.23 -10.15 5.62
N GLY A 36 5.60 -10.43 4.49
CA GLY A 36 5.33 -9.48 3.42
C GLY A 36 6.31 -9.55 2.23
N PHE A 37 7.49 -10.14 2.41
CA PHE A 37 8.37 -10.54 1.30
C PHE A 37 8.78 -9.40 0.34
N GLY A 38 9.03 -8.20 0.88
CA GLY A 38 9.38 -7.00 0.11
C GLY A 38 8.21 -6.03 -0.11
N ILE A 39 6.97 -6.48 0.09
CA ILE A 39 5.77 -5.64 -0.08
C ILE A 39 5.75 -4.48 0.93
N PRO A 40 5.99 -4.68 2.24
CA PRO A 40 5.97 -3.56 3.19
C PRO A 40 6.97 -2.46 2.84
N GLN A 41 8.16 -2.84 2.35
CA GLN A 41 9.18 -1.90 1.90
C GLN A 41 8.71 -1.09 0.68
N ALA A 42 8.06 -1.75 -0.29
CA ALA A 42 7.53 -1.09 -1.48
C ALA A 42 6.38 -0.13 -1.15
N ILE A 43 5.42 -0.58 -0.33
CA ILE A 43 4.29 0.23 0.12
C ILE A 43 4.78 1.46 0.88
N LEU A 44 5.77 1.31 1.78
CA LEU A 44 6.33 2.43 2.52
C LEU A 44 6.91 3.50 1.59
N ILE A 45 7.64 3.09 0.54
CA ILE A 45 8.24 4.02 -0.43
C ILE A 45 7.15 4.80 -1.16
N ILE A 46 6.13 4.13 -1.70
CA ILE A 46 5.10 4.81 -2.49
C ILE A 46 4.20 5.69 -1.62
N GLU A 47 3.85 5.27 -0.40
CA GLU A 47 3.10 6.11 0.53
C GLU A 47 3.89 7.36 0.94
N ASN A 48 5.21 7.26 1.10
CA ASN A 48 6.06 8.41 1.36
C ASN A 48 6.09 9.39 0.18
N ILE A 49 6.15 8.88 -1.05
CA ILE A 49 6.06 9.71 -2.27
C ILE A 49 4.70 10.43 -2.31
N VAL A 50 3.59 9.74 -2.09
CA VAL A 50 2.25 10.33 -2.08
C VAL A 50 2.14 11.42 -1.01
N GLU A 51 2.64 11.17 0.20
CA GLU A 51 2.65 12.17 1.28
C GLU A 51 3.46 13.42 0.90
N HIS A 52 4.61 13.24 0.27
CA HIS A 52 5.46 14.34 -0.16
C HIS A 52 4.81 15.16 -1.27
N VAL A 53 4.16 14.51 -2.24
CA VAL A 53 3.40 15.17 -3.31
C VAL A 53 2.21 15.93 -2.73
N ALA A 54 1.46 15.33 -1.79
CA ALA A 54 0.35 15.99 -1.12
C ALA A 54 0.79 17.28 -0.40
N SER A 55 1.91 17.21 0.33
CA SER A 55 2.51 18.37 1.00
C SER A 55 2.93 19.46 0.03
N TYR A 56 3.58 19.09 -1.09
CA TYR A 56 3.99 20.03 -2.13
C TYR A 56 2.79 20.73 -2.79
N LEU A 57 1.74 19.97 -3.11
CA LEU A 57 0.51 20.48 -3.71
C LEU A 57 -0.43 21.18 -2.71
N LYS A 58 -0.14 21.09 -1.41
CA LYS A 58 -0.99 21.60 -0.31
C LYS A 58 -2.41 21.03 -0.35
N VAL A 59 -2.53 19.76 -0.73
CA VAL A 59 -3.79 19.01 -0.69
C VAL A 59 -3.76 18.01 0.45
N GLU A 60 -4.92 17.66 0.99
CA GLU A 60 -5.00 16.63 2.01
C GLU A 60 -4.55 15.27 1.45
N PRO A 61 -3.63 14.56 2.12
CA PRO A 61 -3.12 13.27 1.63
C PRO A 61 -4.22 12.23 1.38
N VAL A 62 -5.30 12.25 2.16
CA VAL A 62 -6.47 11.35 1.97
C VAL A 62 -7.16 11.60 0.64
N GLU A 63 -7.33 12.85 0.24
CA GLU A 63 -7.95 13.20 -1.05
C GLU A 63 -7.04 12.78 -2.21
N LEU A 64 -5.73 13.05 -2.11
CA LEU A 64 -4.77 12.65 -3.13
C LEU A 64 -4.74 11.13 -3.32
N ARG A 65 -4.78 10.36 -2.23
CA ARG A 65 -4.88 8.90 -2.28
C ARG A 65 -6.15 8.45 -3.00
N ARG A 66 -7.31 9.02 -2.62
CA ARG A 66 -8.61 8.67 -3.19
C ARG A 66 -8.69 8.96 -4.70
N MET A 67 -8.14 10.09 -5.14
CA MET A 67 -8.10 10.50 -6.54
C MET A 67 -7.26 9.59 -7.42
N ASN A 68 -6.20 8.98 -6.87
CA ASN A 68 -5.25 8.17 -7.63
C ASN A 68 -5.53 6.66 -7.52
N LEU A 69 -6.59 6.21 -6.85
CA LEU A 69 -6.91 4.78 -6.76
C LEU A 69 -7.14 4.19 -8.15
N TYR A 70 -6.77 2.93 -8.33
CA TYR A 70 -7.24 2.12 -9.47
C TYR A 70 -8.78 2.08 -9.53
N ALA A 71 -9.30 2.01 -10.74
CA ALA A 71 -10.68 1.64 -11.03
C ALA A 71 -10.82 0.12 -11.25
N GLU A 72 -12.04 -0.38 -11.21
CA GLU A 72 -12.32 -1.77 -11.58
C GLU A 72 -12.01 -1.99 -13.08
N ASN A 73 -11.40 -3.13 -13.39
CA ASN A 73 -10.86 -3.49 -14.71
C ASN A 73 -9.64 -2.69 -15.17
N ASP A 74 -9.05 -1.83 -14.33
CA ASP A 74 -7.75 -1.25 -14.64
C ASP A 74 -6.67 -2.34 -14.70
N SER A 75 -5.66 -2.08 -15.53
CA SER A 75 -4.47 -2.91 -15.63
C SER A 75 -3.39 -2.39 -14.69
N THR A 76 -2.76 -3.29 -13.92
CA THR A 76 -1.53 -2.96 -13.20
C THR A 76 -0.39 -2.64 -14.17
N HIS A 77 0.69 -2.07 -13.64
CA HIS A 77 1.92 -1.78 -14.40
C HIS A 77 2.60 -3.01 -15.02
N PHE A 78 2.19 -4.23 -14.63
CA PHE A 78 2.65 -5.51 -15.21
C PHE A 78 1.53 -6.25 -15.94
N GLN A 79 0.52 -5.51 -16.43
CA GLN A 79 -0.53 -6.00 -17.32
C GLN A 79 -1.53 -6.99 -16.70
N GLN A 80 -1.67 -7.01 -15.37
CA GLN A 80 -2.72 -7.79 -14.71
C GLN A 80 -3.98 -6.95 -14.56
N ILE A 81 -5.12 -7.44 -15.07
CA ILE A 81 -6.43 -6.79 -14.90
C ILE A 81 -6.91 -6.99 -13.46
N LEU A 82 -7.35 -5.91 -12.82
CA LEU A 82 -7.94 -5.92 -11.48
C LEU A 82 -9.44 -6.19 -11.56
N ILE A 83 -9.83 -7.42 -11.23
CA ILE A 83 -11.23 -7.86 -11.09
C ILE A 83 -11.66 -7.81 -9.62
N HIS A 84 -12.95 -7.57 -9.35
CA HIS A 84 -13.51 -7.50 -8.00
C HIS A 84 -12.78 -6.49 -7.12
N TRP A 85 -12.60 -5.28 -7.64
CA TRP A 85 -11.79 -4.24 -6.99
C TRP A 85 -12.58 -3.49 -5.92
N HIS A 86 -12.54 -3.99 -4.68
CA HIS A 86 -13.31 -3.44 -3.56
C HIS A 86 -12.64 -2.28 -2.80
N ILE A 87 -11.41 -1.91 -3.16
CA ILE A 87 -10.63 -0.88 -2.46
C ILE A 87 -11.36 0.47 -2.34
N PRO A 88 -12.01 1.03 -3.38
CA PRO A 88 -12.78 2.27 -3.25
C PRO A 88 -13.92 2.16 -2.23
N LYS A 89 -14.63 1.03 -2.21
CA LYS A 89 -15.71 0.79 -1.24
C LYS A 89 -15.17 0.70 0.19
N MET A 90 -14.08 -0.04 0.39
CA MET A 90 -13.40 -0.15 1.69
C MET A 90 -12.91 1.20 2.19
N TRP A 91 -12.42 2.06 1.28
CA TRP A 91 -12.02 3.42 1.62
C TRP A 91 -13.20 4.23 2.17
N ASP A 92 -14.31 4.25 1.43
CA ASP A 92 -15.49 5.04 1.78
C ASP A 92 -16.11 4.53 3.11
N GLU A 93 -16.14 3.21 3.32
CA GLU A 93 -16.57 2.61 4.60
C GLU A 93 -15.63 2.95 5.76
N LEU A 94 -14.31 2.95 5.54
CA LEU A 94 -13.32 3.29 6.57
C LEU A 94 -13.38 4.77 6.95
N VAL A 95 -13.52 5.66 5.97
CA VAL A 95 -13.72 7.11 6.19
C VAL A 95 -14.93 7.33 7.10
N LYS A 96 -16.05 6.68 6.79
CA LYS A 96 -17.30 6.80 7.54
C LYS A 96 -17.19 6.20 8.94
N SER A 97 -16.78 4.93 9.04
CA SER A 97 -16.74 4.20 10.31
C SER A 97 -15.71 4.73 11.30
N SER A 98 -14.68 5.44 10.83
CA SER A 98 -13.64 6.00 11.68
C SER A 98 -13.85 7.46 12.05
N ASP A 99 -14.96 8.09 11.61
CA ASP A 99 -15.26 9.52 11.73
C ASP A 99 -14.07 10.39 11.29
N TYR A 100 -13.44 10.01 10.16
CA TYR A 100 -12.12 10.53 9.78
C TYR A 100 -12.08 12.06 9.71
N TYR A 101 -13.01 12.67 8.98
CA TYR A 101 -13.04 14.13 8.80
C TYR A 101 -13.34 14.88 10.10
N GLN A 102 -14.22 14.35 10.95
CA GLN A 102 -14.51 14.96 12.26
C GLN A 102 -13.26 14.94 13.17
N ARG A 103 -12.56 13.80 13.21
CA ARG A 103 -11.31 13.66 13.98
C ARG A 103 -10.19 14.51 13.41
N MET A 104 -10.11 14.65 12.09
CA MET A 104 -9.14 15.53 11.45
C MET A 104 -9.34 16.98 11.90
N GLU A 105 -10.58 17.48 11.93
CA GLU A 105 -10.86 18.83 12.40
C GLU A 105 -10.55 19.01 13.90
N SER A 106 -10.93 18.03 14.73
CA SER A 106 -10.56 18.03 16.16
C SER A 106 -9.04 18.03 16.39
N ILE A 107 -8.29 17.34 15.52
CA ILE A 107 -6.82 17.32 15.56
C ILE A 107 -6.25 18.68 15.16
N ARG A 108 -6.80 19.35 14.15
CA ARG A 108 -6.38 20.70 13.76
C ARG A 108 -6.59 21.69 14.90
N GLN A 109 -7.76 21.68 15.53
CA GLN A 109 -8.04 22.51 16.70
C GLN A 109 -7.06 22.21 17.84
N PHE A 110 -6.89 20.93 18.19
CA PHE A 110 -5.94 20.52 19.24
C PHE A 110 -4.52 21.03 18.94
N ASN A 111 -4.07 20.88 17.70
CA ASN A 111 -2.74 21.32 17.28
C ASN A 111 -2.59 22.85 17.25
N HIS A 112 -3.66 23.60 17.04
CA HIS A 112 -3.66 25.06 17.14
C HIS A 112 -3.52 25.51 18.60
N GLU A 113 -4.24 24.88 19.53
CA GLU A 113 -4.26 25.23 20.95
C GLU A 113 -3.03 24.74 21.73
N ASN A 114 -2.33 23.71 21.24
CA ASN A 114 -1.21 23.08 21.95
C ASN A 114 0.11 23.33 21.24
N HIS A 115 1.02 24.09 21.85
CA HIS A 115 2.34 24.39 21.25
C HIS A 115 3.28 23.18 21.26
N TYR A 116 3.45 22.51 22.42
CA TYR A 116 4.45 21.45 22.63
C TYR A 116 3.97 20.02 22.37
N ARG A 117 2.66 19.81 22.17
CA ARG A 117 2.08 18.50 21.90
C ARG A 117 1.24 18.58 20.64
N LYS A 118 1.53 17.71 19.68
CA LYS A 118 0.76 17.60 18.44
C LYS A 118 0.14 16.21 18.32
N ARG A 119 -0.93 16.12 17.55
CA ARG A 119 -1.60 14.89 17.13
C ARG A 119 -1.57 14.80 15.61
N GLY A 120 -1.59 13.57 15.11
CA GLY A 120 -1.70 13.27 13.68
C GLY A 120 -2.68 12.13 13.47
N ILE A 121 -3.23 12.05 12.27
CA ILE A 121 -4.06 10.95 11.81
C ILE A 121 -3.65 10.63 10.38
N ALA A 122 -3.61 9.34 10.05
CA ALA A 122 -3.32 8.85 8.71
C ALA A 122 -4.25 7.69 8.39
N MET A 123 -4.56 7.53 7.12
CA MET A 123 -5.36 6.43 6.60
C MET A 123 -4.74 5.96 5.29
N ASN A 124 -4.43 4.66 5.23
CA ASN A 124 -3.77 4.02 4.10
C ASN A 124 -4.51 2.73 3.76
N LEU A 125 -4.47 2.33 2.50
CA LEU A 125 -4.90 1.02 2.04
C LEU A 125 -3.72 0.27 1.42
N ALA A 126 -3.86 -1.04 1.31
CA ALA A 126 -2.83 -1.89 0.73
C ALA A 126 -3.44 -2.91 -0.23
N LYS A 127 -2.90 -2.99 -1.45
CA LYS A 127 -3.11 -4.13 -2.35
C LYS A 127 -2.03 -5.16 -2.09
N LEU A 128 -2.41 -6.39 -1.71
CA LEU A 128 -1.47 -7.51 -1.57
C LEU A 128 -1.82 -8.60 -2.57
N ALA A 129 -0.94 -8.84 -3.55
CA ALA A 129 -1.08 -9.99 -4.44
C ALA A 129 -0.70 -11.28 -3.68
N LEU A 130 -1.60 -12.26 -3.74
CA LEU A 130 -1.42 -13.55 -3.09
C LEU A 130 -0.70 -14.54 -4.00
N GLY A 131 0.16 -15.34 -3.37
CA GLY A 131 0.85 -16.45 -4.03
C GLY A 131 2.29 -16.17 -4.45
N PHE A 132 2.86 -17.18 -5.09
CA PHE A 132 4.27 -17.29 -5.44
C PHE A 132 4.55 -16.78 -6.86
N THR A 133 5.76 -16.26 -7.09
CA THR A 133 6.17 -15.82 -8.43
C THR A 133 6.54 -16.97 -9.37
N ARG A 134 6.58 -18.22 -8.87
CA ARG A 134 6.84 -19.43 -9.67
C ARG A 134 5.71 -20.45 -9.51
N LYS A 135 5.19 -20.93 -10.63
CA LYS A 135 4.05 -21.87 -10.70
C LYS A 135 4.27 -23.17 -9.92
N TYR A 136 5.48 -23.73 -9.95
CA TYR A 136 5.76 -25.01 -9.27
C TYR A 136 5.73 -24.92 -7.74
N MET A 137 5.78 -23.71 -7.15
CA MET A 137 5.67 -23.55 -5.69
C MET A 137 4.23 -23.72 -5.18
N TYR A 138 3.24 -23.79 -6.08
CA TYR A 138 1.83 -24.00 -5.72
C TYR A 138 1.42 -25.47 -5.57
N GLN A 139 2.38 -26.39 -5.45
CA GLN A 139 2.10 -27.80 -5.20
C GLN A 139 1.89 -28.06 -3.70
N ALA A 140 0.93 -28.92 -3.36
CA ALA A 140 0.69 -29.41 -2.00
C ALA A 140 0.23 -30.87 -2.05
N SER A 141 0.55 -31.65 -1.03
CA SER A 141 0.11 -33.04 -0.86
C SER A 141 -0.42 -33.26 0.55
N ALA A 142 -1.33 -34.24 0.69
CA ALA A 142 -1.88 -34.65 1.97
C ALA A 142 -2.02 -36.19 1.99
N LEU A 143 -1.88 -36.78 3.17
CA LEU A 143 -2.04 -38.22 3.42
C LEU A 143 -3.04 -38.39 4.56
N ILE A 144 -4.09 -39.19 4.33
CA ILE A 144 -5.16 -39.42 5.32
C ILE A 144 -5.24 -40.93 5.57
N HIS A 145 -5.18 -41.31 6.85
CA HIS A 145 -5.41 -42.69 7.29
C HIS A 145 -6.76 -42.78 8.01
N ILE A 146 -7.64 -43.67 7.56
CA ILE A 146 -8.91 -43.99 8.20
C ILE A 146 -8.82 -45.46 8.61
N TYR A 147 -8.93 -45.71 9.91
CA TYR A 147 -8.85 -47.04 10.52
C TYR A 147 -10.24 -47.63 10.74
#